data_AF-Q470G0-F1
#
_entry.id   AF-Q470G0-F1
#
_cell.length_a   1.000
_cell.length_b   1.000
_cell.length_c   1.000
_cell.angle_alpha   90.00
_cell.angle_beta   90.00
_cell.angle_gamma   90.00
#
_symmetry.space_group_name_H-M   'P 1'
#
loop_
_entity.id
_entity.type
_entity.pdbx_description
1 polymer ?
#
loop_
_entity_poly.entity_id
_entity_poly.type
_entity_poly.pdbx_seq_one_letter_code
_entity_poly.pdbx_strand_id
1 'polypeptide(L)'
;MPPGSHPWHLTGTATVAGHQKTSSHYRLSAMIRSSALSLSLLAAALAAVPAAASAQWQWRDANGRMVYSDVPPPPSVTRIVKAPGQLAGEYRPSESAPASDGASAKPAIAKSAAAPAPTAEEGFQKRRAERLEAATEEARKEKEASERASRCAELRNYANGLQQGVRAAVMTGDGSVQRLDGEQRQAEIVKTNANIEKNCG
;
A
#
# COMPACT_ATOMS: atom_id res chain seq x y z
N MET A 1 37.80 1.26 -75.80
CA MET A 1 36.44 1.20 -75.20
C MET A 1 35.89 -0.19 -75.48
N PRO A 2 35.58 -1.00 -74.45
CA PRO A 2 35.22 -2.40 -74.67
C PRO A 2 33.76 -2.55 -75.15
N PRO A 3 33.50 -3.51 -76.05
CA PRO A 3 32.18 -4.06 -76.34
C PRO A 3 31.92 -5.33 -75.49
N GLY A 4 30.68 -5.77 -75.36
CA GLY A 4 30.42 -7.12 -74.86
C GLY A 4 29.02 -7.37 -74.31
N SER A 5 28.05 -7.49 -75.19
CA SER A 5 26.79 -8.21 -74.96
C SER A 5 27.03 -9.72 -74.95
N HIS A 6 26.46 -10.46 -74.00
CA HIS A 6 25.89 -11.80 -74.24
C HIS A 6 24.84 -12.20 -73.17
N PRO A 7 23.71 -12.80 -73.58
CA PRO A 7 22.66 -13.33 -72.72
C PRO A 7 22.84 -14.85 -72.50
N TRP A 8 22.50 -15.39 -71.32
CA TRP A 8 22.39 -16.84 -71.15
C TRP A 8 21.19 -17.26 -70.26
N HIS A 9 20.26 -17.97 -70.92
CA HIS A 9 19.62 -19.25 -70.58
C HIS A 9 18.43 -19.39 -69.59
N LEU A 10 17.50 -20.18 -70.12
CA LEU A 10 16.24 -20.69 -69.60
C LEU A 10 16.43 -21.90 -68.64
N THR A 11 15.29 -22.24 -68.03
CA THR A 11 14.80 -23.58 -67.60
C THR A 11 14.89 -23.93 -66.11
N GLY A 12 13.76 -24.44 -65.59
CA GLY A 12 13.74 -25.30 -64.40
C GLY A 12 12.62 -25.05 -63.39
N THR A 13 11.39 -25.47 -63.72
CA THR A 13 10.31 -25.69 -62.76
C THR A 13 10.66 -26.81 -61.77
N ALA A 14 10.42 -26.61 -60.47
CA ALA A 14 10.17 -27.70 -59.52
C ALA A 14 9.27 -27.21 -58.39
N THR A 15 7.97 -27.49 -58.53
CA THR A 15 7.00 -27.49 -57.42
C THR A 15 7.39 -28.58 -56.43
N VAL A 16 7.64 -28.23 -55.18
CA VAL A 16 7.57 -29.17 -54.06
C VAL A 16 6.50 -28.67 -53.10
N ALA A 17 5.34 -29.30 -53.18
CA ALA A 17 4.34 -29.30 -52.14
C ALA A 17 4.82 -30.25 -51.03
N GLY A 18 4.94 -29.74 -49.79
CA GLY A 18 5.42 -30.51 -48.65
C GLY A 18 4.69 -30.13 -47.35
N HIS A 19 3.63 -30.88 -47.06
CA HIS A 19 3.09 -31.22 -45.73
C HIS A 19 2.99 -30.14 -44.64
N GLN A 20 1.91 -29.34 -44.67
CA GLN A 20 1.32 -28.72 -43.47
C GLN A 20 0.19 -29.60 -42.92
N LYS A 21 0.48 -30.66 -42.13
CA LYS A 21 -0.60 -31.35 -41.40
C LYS A 21 -0.17 -32.13 -40.17
N THR A 22 0.63 -31.56 -39.27
CA THR A 22 0.83 -32.16 -37.93
C THR A 22 0.99 -31.17 -36.77
N SER A 23 1.25 -29.87 -37.02
CA SER A 23 1.62 -28.93 -35.95
C SER A 23 0.46 -28.33 -35.13
N SER A 24 -0.80 -28.54 -35.53
CA SER A 24 -1.96 -27.87 -34.88
C SER A 24 -2.35 -28.50 -33.54
N HIS A 25 -2.25 -29.83 -33.42
CA HIS A 25 -2.70 -30.55 -32.22
C HIS A 25 -1.76 -30.37 -31.01
N TYR A 26 -0.47 -30.13 -31.23
CA TYR A 26 0.49 -29.91 -30.15
C TYR A 26 0.39 -28.52 -29.49
N ARG A 27 -0.12 -27.51 -30.21
CA ARG A 27 -0.25 -26.15 -29.68
C ARG A 27 -1.46 -25.98 -28.77
N LEU A 28 -2.57 -26.67 -29.03
CA LEU A 28 -3.77 -26.57 -28.18
C LEU A 28 -3.58 -27.29 -26.83
N SER A 29 -2.90 -28.44 -26.79
CA SER A 29 -2.68 -29.15 -25.52
C SER A 29 -1.74 -28.41 -24.56
N ALA A 30 -0.81 -27.58 -25.07
CA ALA A 30 0.08 -26.78 -24.25
C ALA A 30 -0.65 -25.58 -23.61
N MET A 31 -1.56 -24.93 -24.33
CA MET A 31 -2.28 -23.74 -23.81
C MET A 31 -3.25 -24.08 -22.67
N ILE A 32 -3.93 -25.24 -22.74
CA ILE A 32 -4.91 -25.65 -21.70
C ILE A 32 -4.21 -26.01 -20.38
N ARG A 33 -3.02 -26.60 -20.44
CA ARG A 33 -2.21 -26.93 -19.25
C ARG A 33 -1.67 -25.68 -18.57
N SER A 34 -1.27 -24.67 -19.34
CA SER A 34 -0.79 -23.39 -18.80
C SER A 34 -1.88 -22.58 -18.09
N SER A 35 -3.12 -22.58 -18.60
CA SER A 35 -4.24 -21.90 -17.92
C SER A 35 -4.65 -22.59 -16.61
N ALA A 36 -4.61 -23.92 -16.55
CA ALA A 36 -4.93 -24.66 -15.32
C ALA A 36 -3.88 -24.44 -14.22
N LEU A 37 -2.59 -24.43 -14.57
CA LEU A 37 -1.50 -24.09 -13.64
C LEU A 37 -1.60 -22.63 -13.15
N SER A 38 -1.96 -21.70 -14.02
CA SER A 38 -2.10 -20.27 -13.67
C SER A 38 -3.28 -20.02 -12.71
N LEU A 39 -4.44 -20.68 -12.92
CA LEU A 39 -5.56 -20.59 -11.98
C LEU A 39 -5.25 -21.27 -10.65
N SER A 40 -4.55 -22.41 -10.65
CA SER A 40 -4.14 -23.08 -9.41
C SER A 40 -3.13 -22.25 -8.59
N LEU A 41 -2.17 -21.57 -9.24
CA LEU A 41 -1.27 -20.66 -8.53
C LEU A 41 -1.99 -19.43 -7.96
N LEU A 42 -2.97 -18.87 -8.67
CA LEU A 42 -3.74 -17.73 -8.18
C LEU A 42 -4.68 -18.10 -7.02
N ALA A 43 -5.27 -19.31 -7.06
CA ALA A 43 -6.07 -19.84 -5.96
C ALA A 43 -5.23 -20.16 -4.71
N ALA A 44 -4.00 -20.67 -4.90
CA ALA A 44 -3.07 -20.90 -3.79
C ALA A 44 -2.58 -19.59 -3.13
N ALA A 45 -2.42 -18.51 -3.91
CA ALA A 45 -2.04 -17.20 -3.39
C ALA A 45 -3.16 -16.54 -2.55
N LEU A 46 -4.43 -16.80 -2.85
CA LEU A 46 -5.56 -16.29 -2.06
C LEU A 46 -5.76 -17.03 -0.72
N ALA A 47 -5.20 -18.22 -0.54
CA ALA A 47 -5.29 -18.98 0.71
C ALA A 47 -4.29 -18.53 1.79
N ALA A 48 -3.36 -17.64 1.44
CA ALA A 48 -2.33 -17.12 2.34
C ALA A 48 -2.74 -15.81 3.04
N VAL A 49 -4.02 -15.66 3.40
CA VAL A 49 -4.42 -14.57 4.30
C VAL A 49 -3.90 -14.95 5.69
N PRO A 50 -2.97 -14.19 6.29
CA PRO A 50 -2.62 -14.42 7.69
C PRO A 50 -3.89 -14.21 8.50
N ALA A 51 -4.35 -15.26 9.17
CA ALA A 51 -5.36 -15.12 10.21
C ALA A 51 -4.75 -14.18 11.26
N ALA A 52 -5.10 -12.89 11.20
CA ALA A 52 -4.76 -11.94 12.24
C ALA A 52 -5.46 -12.45 13.51
N ALA A 53 -4.73 -13.22 14.32
CA ALA A 53 -5.16 -13.64 15.63
C ALA A 53 -5.25 -12.37 16.48
N SER A 54 -6.42 -11.72 16.47
CA SER A 54 -6.66 -10.59 17.35
C SER A 54 -6.53 -11.10 18.78
N ALA A 55 -5.59 -10.50 19.50
CA ALA A 55 -5.32 -10.79 20.90
C ALA A 55 -6.44 -10.18 21.78
N GLN A 56 -7.68 -10.62 21.59
CA GLN A 56 -8.84 -10.07 22.27
C GLN A 56 -8.93 -10.60 23.71
N TRP A 57 -8.69 -9.71 24.66
CA TRP A 57 -8.97 -9.90 26.08
C TRP A 57 -10.41 -9.53 26.41
N GLN A 58 -10.97 -10.26 27.36
CA GLN A 58 -12.29 -10.00 27.92
C GLN A 58 -12.26 -10.23 29.43
N TRP A 59 -12.76 -9.28 30.22
CA TRP A 59 -12.82 -9.41 31.70
C TRP A 59 -13.99 -8.62 32.28
N ARG A 60 -14.26 -8.79 33.58
CA ARG A 60 -15.17 -7.90 34.32
C ARG A 60 -14.39 -6.90 35.17
N ASP A 61 -14.77 -5.63 35.10
CA ASP A 61 -14.19 -4.59 35.94
C ASP A 61 -14.71 -4.66 37.40
N ALA A 62 -14.20 -3.77 38.26
CA ALA A 62 -14.62 -3.68 39.67
C ALA A 62 -16.13 -3.37 39.84
N ASN A 63 -16.77 -2.78 38.82
CA ASN A 63 -18.19 -2.48 38.79
C ASN A 63 -19.02 -3.62 38.18
N GLY A 64 -18.40 -4.76 37.86
CA GLY A 64 -19.04 -5.94 37.26
C GLY A 64 -19.34 -5.82 35.76
N ARG A 65 -18.90 -4.73 35.10
CA ARG A 65 -19.11 -4.49 33.66
C ARG A 65 -18.12 -5.30 32.84
N MET A 66 -18.59 -5.79 31.69
CA MET A 66 -17.74 -6.50 30.73
C MET A 66 -16.87 -5.52 29.94
N VAL A 67 -15.56 -5.75 29.92
CA VAL A 67 -14.55 -4.96 29.21
C VAL A 67 -13.84 -5.83 28.17
N TYR A 68 -13.60 -5.25 26.99
CA TYR A 68 -12.94 -5.88 25.85
C TYR A 68 -11.72 -5.03 25.44
N SER A 69 -10.54 -5.64 25.30
CA SER A 69 -9.28 -4.94 25.01
C SER A 69 -8.35 -5.81 24.17
N ASP A 70 -7.52 -5.22 23.32
CA ASP A 70 -6.42 -5.93 22.63
C ASP A 70 -5.12 -5.97 23.47
N VAL A 71 -5.10 -5.29 24.61
CA VAL A 71 -3.99 -5.21 25.58
C VAL A 71 -4.38 -5.97 26.86
N PRO A 72 -3.44 -6.68 27.53
CA PRO A 72 -3.72 -7.40 28.77
C PRO A 72 -4.33 -6.51 29.87
N PRO A 73 -5.22 -7.07 30.71
CA PRO A 73 -5.80 -6.33 31.82
C PRO A 73 -4.74 -5.93 32.86
N PRO A 74 -4.92 -4.80 33.55
CA PRO A 74 -4.11 -4.44 34.71
C PRO A 74 -4.16 -5.53 35.81
N PRO A 75 -3.14 -5.64 36.67
CA PRO A 75 -3.06 -6.68 37.70
C PRO A 75 -4.17 -6.60 38.76
N SER A 76 -4.86 -5.46 38.88
CA SER A 76 -6.02 -5.29 39.76
C SER A 76 -7.27 -6.03 39.29
N VAL A 77 -7.28 -6.53 38.05
CA VAL A 77 -8.42 -7.27 37.47
C VAL A 77 -8.22 -8.77 37.67
N THR A 78 -9.03 -9.36 38.55
CA THR A 78 -8.97 -10.80 38.85
C THR A 78 -9.94 -11.64 38.02
N ARG A 79 -11.00 -11.02 37.47
CA ARG A 79 -12.08 -11.73 36.77
C ARG A 79 -11.92 -11.69 35.26
N ILE A 80 -10.95 -12.43 34.75
CA ILE A 80 -10.69 -12.58 33.31
C ILE A 80 -11.62 -13.66 32.74
N VAL A 81 -12.29 -13.33 31.64
CA VAL A 81 -13.22 -14.22 30.92
C VAL A 81 -12.56 -14.81 29.67
N LYS A 82 -11.71 -14.05 28.98
CA LYS A 82 -10.94 -14.51 27.82
C LYS A 82 -9.54 -13.90 27.79
N ALA A 83 -8.55 -14.75 27.53
CA ALA A 83 -7.16 -14.37 27.29
C ALA A 83 -6.68 -14.95 25.95
N PRO A 84 -5.85 -14.23 25.18
CA PRO A 84 -5.20 -14.76 23.98
C PRO A 84 -4.30 -15.95 24.33
N GLY A 85 -4.34 -17.00 23.52
CA GLY A 85 -3.53 -18.21 23.72
C GLY A 85 -4.01 -19.16 24.83
N GLN A 86 -5.12 -18.86 25.50
CA GLN A 86 -5.73 -19.74 26.52
C GLN A 86 -7.18 -20.09 26.16
N LEU A 87 -7.57 -21.34 26.42
CA LEU A 87 -8.95 -21.80 26.23
C LEU A 87 -9.85 -21.26 27.35
N ALA A 88 -11.13 -21.04 27.03
CA ALA A 88 -12.10 -20.50 27.98
C ALA A 88 -12.31 -21.49 29.14
N GLY A 89 -11.83 -21.14 30.34
CA GLY A 89 -11.96 -21.94 31.56
C GLY A 89 -10.67 -22.12 32.37
N GLU A 90 -9.50 -21.85 31.79
CA GLU A 90 -8.20 -22.12 32.44
C GLU A 90 -7.47 -20.85 32.93
N TYR A 91 -8.18 -19.93 33.60
CA TYR A 91 -7.51 -18.84 34.31
C TYR A 91 -7.51 -19.07 35.82
N ARG A 92 -6.41 -19.63 36.34
CA ARG A 92 -6.00 -19.40 37.73
C ARG A 92 -5.10 -18.18 37.75
N PRO A 93 -5.41 -17.14 38.54
CA PRO A 93 -4.45 -16.09 38.84
C PRO A 93 -3.17 -16.74 39.39
N SER A 94 -2.04 -16.45 38.76
CA SER A 94 -0.71 -16.78 39.27
C SER A 94 -0.49 -15.97 40.54
N GLU A 95 -0.65 -16.63 41.68
CA GLU A 95 -0.24 -16.15 43.00
C GLU A 95 1.29 -16.04 43.05
N SER A 96 1.80 -14.81 43.13
CA SER A 96 3.15 -14.54 43.63
C SER A 96 3.03 -13.51 44.74
N ALA A 97 3.21 -14.01 45.97
CA ALA A 97 3.08 -13.40 47.30
C ALA A 97 4.23 -12.40 47.66
N PRO A 98 4.36 -11.90 48.92
CA PRO A 98 3.44 -11.02 49.66
C PRO A 98 4.14 -9.80 50.34
N ALA A 99 3.36 -9.08 51.17
CA ALA A 99 3.67 -8.02 52.15
C ALA A 99 3.61 -6.57 51.62
N SER A 100 2.97 -5.60 52.30
CA SER A 100 2.70 -5.47 53.74
C SER A 100 1.44 -4.63 54.03
N ASP A 101 0.88 -4.87 55.22
CA ASP A 101 -0.25 -4.21 55.87
C ASP A 101 -0.25 -2.68 55.89
N GLY A 102 -1.45 -2.08 55.93
CA GLY A 102 -1.62 -0.65 56.19
C GLY A 102 -3.06 -0.14 56.19
N ALA A 103 -3.82 -0.51 57.23
CA ALA A 103 -4.82 0.29 57.96
C ALA A 103 -5.98 1.02 57.22
N SER A 104 -7.19 0.72 57.72
CA SER A 104 -8.47 1.41 57.58
C SER A 104 -8.42 2.95 57.68
N ALA A 105 -9.19 3.62 56.82
CA ALA A 105 -9.98 4.80 57.19
C ALA A 105 -11.19 5.01 56.24
N LYS A 106 -12.36 5.17 56.85
CA LYS A 106 -13.65 5.56 56.22
C LYS A 106 -13.61 7.01 55.70
N PRO A 107 -14.61 7.45 54.90
CA PRO A 107 -14.43 8.46 53.86
C PRO A 107 -14.63 9.89 54.34
N ALA A 108 -13.78 10.81 53.87
CA ALA A 108 -14.01 12.25 53.98
C ALA A 108 -14.67 12.76 52.68
N ILE A 109 -15.89 13.27 52.82
CA ILE A 109 -16.58 14.07 51.82
C ILE A 109 -15.81 15.38 51.66
N ALA A 110 -15.18 15.58 50.50
CA ALA A 110 -14.70 16.88 50.07
C ALA A 110 -15.37 17.24 48.74
N LYS A 111 -16.29 18.20 48.85
CA LYS A 111 -17.00 18.84 47.75
C LYS A 111 -15.99 19.70 47.00
N SER A 112 -15.43 19.18 45.91
CA SER A 112 -14.79 19.99 44.89
C SER A 112 -15.69 19.97 43.66
N ALA A 113 -16.14 21.15 43.25
CA ALA A 113 -16.77 21.36 41.96
C ALA A 113 -15.72 21.15 40.87
N ALA A 114 -15.39 19.89 40.60
CA ALA A 114 -14.70 19.48 39.41
C ALA A 114 -15.76 19.25 38.33
N ALA A 115 -15.51 19.79 37.13
CA ALA A 115 -16.28 19.42 35.94
C ALA A 115 -16.43 17.89 35.88
N PRO A 116 -17.59 17.36 35.48
CA PRO A 116 -17.83 15.93 35.48
C PRO A 116 -16.71 15.22 34.73
N ALA A 117 -16.08 14.24 35.37
CA ALA A 117 -15.15 13.35 34.69
C ALA A 117 -15.89 12.74 33.48
N PRO A 118 -15.27 12.68 32.29
CA PRO A 118 -15.94 12.19 31.10
C PRO A 118 -16.47 10.80 31.37
N THR A 119 -17.73 10.58 31.01
CA THR A 119 -18.37 9.27 31.05
C THR A 119 -17.55 8.28 30.21
N ALA A 120 -17.67 6.98 30.52
CA ALA A 120 -16.97 5.94 29.76
C ALA A 120 -17.27 6.01 28.24
N GLU A 121 -18.48 6.46 27.87
CA GLU A 121 -18.91 6.69 26.50
C GLU A 121 -18.17 7.88 25.86
N GLU A 122 -18.10 9.02 26.55
CA GLU A 122 -17.34 10.19 26.08
C GLU A 122 -15.84 9.86 25.90
N GLY A 123 -15.26 9.06 26.81
CA GLY A 123 -13.89 8.58 26.68
C GLY A 123 -13.68 7.65 25.48
N PHE A 124 -14.66 6.81 25.15
CA PHE A 124 -14.63 5.97 23.95
C PHE A 124 -14.75 6.80 22.67
N GLN A 125 -15.71 7.74 22.62
CA GLN A 125 -15.89 8.61 21.46
C GLN A 125 -14.67 9.49 21.22
N LYS A 126 -14.06 10.05 22.27
CA LYS A 126 -12.82 10.81 22.17
C LYS A 126 -11.68 9.99 21.55
N ARG A 127 -11.43 8.78 22.04
CA ARG A 127 -10.42 7.87 21.46
C ARG A 127 -10.73 7.48 20.01
N ARG A 128 -12.02 7.34 19.66
CA ARG A 128 -12.43 7.06 18.27
C ARG A 128 -12.15 8.26 17.36
N ALA A 129 -12.51 9.47 17.79
CA ALA A 129 -12.23 10.70 17.06
C ALA A 129 -10.73 10.92 16.87
N GLU A 130 -9.93 10.77 17.93
CA GLU A 130 -8.46 10.90 17.87
C GLU A 130 -7.82 9.91 16.89
N ARG A 131 -8.29 8.65 16.85
CA ARG A 131 -7.80 7.68 15.86
C ARG A 131 -8.20 8.03 14.43
N LEU A 132 -9.42 8.55 14.24
CA LEU A 132 -9.87 8.98 12.91
C LEU A 132 -9.07 10.19 12.43
N GLU A 133 -8.86 11.19 13.29
CA GLU A 133 -8.05 12.36 12.93
C GLU A 133 -6.59 12.01 12.67
N ALA A 134 -6.00 11.14 13.51
CA ALA A 134 -4.66 10.63 13.25
C ALA A 134 -4.58 9.89 11.91
N ALA A 135 -5.56 9.03 11.60
CA ALA A 135 -5.60 8.32 10.32
C ALA A 135 -5.79 9.28 9.13
N THR A 136 -6.61 10.33 9.26
CA THR A 136 -6.79 11.33 8.19
C THR A 136 -5.54 12.17 7.98
N GLU A 137 -4.86 12.57 9.06
CA GLU A 137 -3.62 13.35 8.96
C GLU A 137 -2.48 12.51 8.36
N GLU A 138 -2.33 11.26 8.76
CA GLU A 138 -1.35 10.36 8.14
C GLU A 138 -1.67 10.11 6.66
N ALA A 139 -2.93 9.86 6.31
CA ALA A 139 -3.34 9.73 4.91
C ALA A 139 -3.10 11.01 4.10
N ARG A 140 -3.28 12.19 4.69
CA ARG A 140 -2.98 13.49 4.04
C ARG A 140 -1.48 13.62 3.80
N LYS A 141 -0.65 13.36 4.82
CA LYS A 141 0.82 13.42 4.70
C LYS A 141 1.35 12.43 3.65
N GLU A 142 0.81 11.21 3.62
CA GLU A 142 1.20 10.19 2.63
C GLU A 142 0.83 10.62 1.20
N LYS A 143 -0.37 11.18 1.00
CA LYS A 143 -0.77 11.76 -0.28
C LYS A 143 0.14 12.90 -0.71
N GLU A 144 0.40 13.87 0.17
CA GLU A 144 1.30 14.99 -0.11
C GLU A 144 2.73 14.53 -0.42
N ALA A 145 3.21 13.48 0.26
CA ALA A 145 4.51 12.88 -0.03
C ALA A 145 4.53 12.19 -1.38
N SER A 146 3.50 11.41 -1.71
CA SER A 146 3.36 10.72 -3.00
C SER A 146 3.24 11.71 -4.16
N GLU A 147 2.46 12.77 -4.00
CA GLU A 147 2.31 13.83 -5.01
C GLU A 147 3.62 14.58 -5.25
N ARG A 148 4.35 14.94 -4.18
CA ARG A 148 5.70 15.53 -4.31
C ARG A 148 6.68 14.59 -5.00
N ALA A 149 6.69 13.31 -4.62
CA ALA A 149 7.57 12.31 -5.24
C ALA A 149 7.27 12.14 -6.74
N SER A 150 5.99 12.03 -7.10
CA SER A 150 5.55 11.89 -8.50
C SER A 150 5.89 13.14 -9.32
N ARG A 151 5.59 14.33 -8.79
CA ARG A 151 5.96 15.60 -9.43
C ARG A 151 7.46 15.73 -9.65
N CYS A 152 8.25 15.34 -8.66
CA CYS A 152 9.69 15.36 -8.77
C CYS A 152 10.20 14.41 -9.86
N ALA A 153 9.67 13.19 -9.93
CA ALA A 153 10.02 12.21 -10.95
C ALA A 153 9.67 12.73 -12.36
N GLU A 154 8.49 13.31 -12.53
CA GLU A 154 8.06 13.92 -13.80
C GLU A 154 8.98 15.06 -14.24
N LEU A 155 9.31 15.98 -13.33
CA LEU A 155 10.21 17.10 -13.63
C LEU A 155 11.60 16.63 -14.05
N ARG A 156 12.16 15.63 -13.35
CA ARG A 156 13.46 15.04 -13.69
C ARG A 156 13.41 14.35 -15.06
N ASN A 157 12.37 13.58 -15.34
CA ASN A 157 12.18 12.92 -16.62
C ASN A 157 12.05 13.94 -17.77
N TYR A 158 11.29 15.02 -17.55
CA TYR A 158 11.13 16.09 -18.53
C TYR A 158 12.45 16.82 -18.79
N ALA A 159 13.18 17.20 -17.74
CA ALA A 159 14.49 17.83 -17.87
C ALA A 159 15.49 16.95 -18.65
N ASN A 160 15.54 15.66 -18.33
CA ASN A 160 16.37 14.69 -19.06
C ASN A 160 15.98 14.63 -20.54
N GLY A 161 14.69 14.56 -20.86
CA GLY A 161 14.21 14.56 -22.24
C GLY A 161 14.63 15.81 -23.03
N LEU A 162 14.49 17.00 -22.43
CA LEU A 162 14.93 18.24 -23.05
C LEU A 162 16.45 18.27 -23.29
N GLN A 163 17.25 17.78 -22.33
CA GLN A 163 18.71 17.71 -22.46
C GLN A 163 19.16 16.72 -23.54
N GLN A 164 18.44 15.61 -23.71
CA GLN A 164 18.69 14.63 -24.78
C GLN A 164 18.17 15.09 -26.16
N GLY A 165 17.63 16.31 -26.26
CA GLY A 165 17.17 16.88 -27.53
C GLY A 165 15.85 16.29 -28.03
N VAL A 166 15.03 15.70 -27.15
CA VAL A 166 13.68 15.26 -27.50
C VAL A 166 12.88 16.45 -28.00
N ARG A 167 12.10 16.24 -29.08
CA ARG A 167 11.22 17.25 -29.63
C ARG A 167 10.11 17.58 -28.64
N ALA A 168 10.08 18.83 -28.16
CA ALA A 168 9.04 19.36 -27.29
C ALA A 168 8.25 20.47 -28.00
N ALA A 169 6.98 20.60 -27.67
CA ALA A 169 6.09 21.62 -28.19
C ALA A 169 5.14 22.10 -27.09
N VAL A 170 4.75 23.36 -27.18
CA VAL A 170 3.83 24.02 -26.24
C VAL A 170 2.58 24.47 -26.98
N MET A 171 1.45 24.46 -26.28
CA MET A 171 0.23 25.07 -26.78
C MET A 171 0.34 26.59 -26.61
N THR A 172 0.15 27.34 -27.69
CA THR A 172 0.08 28.80 -27.65
C THR A 172 -1.34 29.26 -27.30
N GLY A 173 -1.50 30.54 -26.95
CA GLY A 173 -2.78 31.09 -26.47
C GLY A 173 -3.91 31.08 -27.51
N ASP A 174 -3.58 30.89 -28.77
CA ASP A 174 -4.51 30.68 -29.90
C ASP A 174 -4.93 29.20 -30.07
N GLY A 175 -4.42 28.29 -29.23
CA GLY A 175 -4.69 26.86 -29.30
C GLY A 175 -3.88 26.12 -30.38
N SER A 176 -2.89 26.77 -31.01
CA SER A 176 -1.95 26.08 -31.91
C SER A 176 -0.79 25.46 -31.13
N VAL A 177 -0.12 24.47 -31.72
CA VAL A 177 1.03 23.78 -31.11
C VAL A 177 2.32 24.34 -31.71
N GLN A 178 3.09 25.07 -30.92
CA GLN A 178 4.39 25.61 -31.31
C GLN A 178 5.52 24.70 -30.82
N ARG A 179 6.36 24.24 -31.75
CA ARG A 179 7.57 23.49 -31.41
C ARG A 179 8.61 24.41 -30.78
N LEU A 180 9.23 23.96 -29.69
CA LEU A 180 10.32 24.69 -29.06
C LEU A 180 11.56 24.73 -29.97
N ASP A 181 12.13 25.92 -30.14
CA ASP A 181 13.45 26.10 -30.73
C ASP A 181 14.58 25.86 -29.70
N GLY A 182 15.84 26.11 -30.10
CA GLY A 182 17.00 25.86 -29.24
C GLY A 182 17.06 26.77 -28.01
N GLU A 183 16.73 28.05 -28.17
CA GLU A 183 16.74 29.02 -27.08
C GLU A 183 15.59 28.75 -26.12
N GLN A 184 14.38 28.52 -26.66
CA GLN A 184 13.19 28.18 -25.88
C GLN A 184 13.37 26.87 -25.11
N ARG A 185 14.01 25.85 -25.72
CA ARG A 185 14.36 24.61 -25.02
C ARG A 185 15.29 24.89 -23.84
N GLN A 186 16.32 25.71 -24.02
CA GLN A 186 17.25 26.04 -22.96
C GLN A 186 16.56 26.80 -21.81
N ALA A 187 15.68 27.75 -22.14
CA ALA A 187 14.87 28.44 -21.15
C ALA A 187 13.96 27.47 -20.37
N GLU A 188 13.35 26.50 -21.05
CA GLU A 188 12.50 25.50 -20.40
C GLU A 188 13.31 24.53 -19.51
N ILE A 189 14.57 24.21 -19.88
CA ILE A 189 15.49 23.46 -19.00
C ILE A 189 15.77 24.25 -17.72
N VAL A 190 16.13 25.53 -17.83
CA VAL A 190 16.41 26.39 -16.67
C VAL A 190 15.19 26.48 -15.75
N LYS A 191 14.01 26.72 -16.33
CA LYS A 191 12.74 26.76 -15.59
C LYS A 191 12.42 25.40 -14.93
N THR A 192 12.63 24.29 -15.63
CA THR A 192 12.39 22.95 -15.08
C THR A 192 13.33 22.65 -13.93
N ASN A 193 14.62 23.01 -14.05
CA ASN A 193 15.60 22.84 -12.98
C ASN A 193 15.25 23.66 -11.73
N ALA A 194 14.83 24.92 -11.90
CA ALA A 194 14.34 25.72 -10.78
C ALA A 194 13.09 25.12 -10.10
N ASN A 195 12.24 24.41 -10.85
CA ASN A 195 11.12 23.66 -10.27
C ASN A 195 11.59 22.39 -9.56
N ILE A 196 12.61 21.69 -10.07
CA ILE A 196 13.22 20.54 -9.38
C ILE A 196 13.75 20.99 -8.02
N GLU A 197 14.51 22.08 -7.96
CA GLU A 197 15.06 22.63 -6.71
C GLU A 197 13.97 22.91 -5.66
N LYS A 198 12.79 23.36 -6.10
CA LYS A 198 11.66 23.69 -5.21
C LYS A 198 10.82 22.48 -4.78
N ASN A 199 10.75 21.42 -5.58
CA ASN A 199 9.78 20.33 -5.40
C ASN A 199 10.42 18.98 -5.05
N CYS A 200 11.75 18.84 -5.17
CA CYS A 200 12.46 17.58 -5.02
C CYS A 200 13.33 17.46 -3.76
N GLY A 201 13.22 18.40 -2.81
CA GLY A 201 13.95 18.43 -1.54
C GLY A 201 13.10 18.00 -0.35
#